data_AF-A0A1I7SCE6-F1
#
_entry.id   AF-A0A1I7SCE6-F1
#
_cell.length_a   1.000
_cell.length_b   1.000
_cell.length_c   1.000
_cell.angle_alpha   90.00
_cell.angle_beta   90.00
_cell.angle_gamma   90.00
#
_symmetry.space_group_name_H-M   'P 1'
#
loop_
_entity.id
_entity.type
_entity.pdbx_description
1 polymer ?
#
loop_
_entity_poly.entity_id
_entity_poly.type
_entity_poly.pdbx_seq_one_letter_code
_entity_poly.pdbx_strand_id
1 'polypeptide(L)'
;MKTLLFVLLLQSFLLSVAVEKTEDELLAEKCGQILRAAKRQTSYDSFAEMVLAFKHDATTLANENGLKTQVGPLIKNATERFLSLPESDILGKKLMEFIETLKQIRKILISKADAVELLPFDIPIHYLLILCKENGDILGSLQKIEQVSHLNGTMLTNRFINLFTTSYQLGEYLNFNPSEEMEKVIDAAFKLDVTNILGKPYDDFIASIRGLRNAFIDHKANPNTLERLDVFVRILEKTKNSGQNVTPK
;
A
#
# COMPACT_ATOMS: atom_id res chain seq x y z
N MET A 1 50.18 -3.08 -32.80
CA MET A 1 50.00 -2.59 -31.41
C MET A 1 48.92 -1.50 -31.24
N LYS A 2 48.62 -0.64 -32.23
CA LYS A 2 47.62 0.44 -32.08
C LYS A 2 46.15 -0.03 -32.04
N THR A 3 45.82 -1.12 -32.72
CA THR A 3 44.44 -1.66 -32.81
C THR A 3 43.96 -2.29 -31.51
N LEU A 4 44.85 -2.93 -30.74
CA LEU A 4 44.52 -3.57 -29.47
C LEU A 4 44.21 -2.53 -28.38
N LEU A 5 44.95 -1.42 -28.36
CA LEU A 5 44.72 -0.31 -27.43
C LEU A 5 43.39 0.40 -27.72
N PHE A 6 43.02 0.53 -29.00
CA PHE A 6 41.74 1.12 -29.40
C PHE A 6 40.55 0.25 -29.01
N VAL A 7 40.65 -1.08 -29.16
CA VAL A 7 39.59 -2.02 -28.74
C VAL A 7 39.43 -2.05 -27.21
N LEU A 8 40.53 -1.99 -26.45
CA LEU A 8 40.48 -1.90 -24.98
C LEU A 8 39.92 -0.57 -24.49
N LEU A 9 40.23 0.54 -25.17
CA LEU A 9 39.63 1.86 -24.89
C LEU A 9 38.14 1.89 -25.27
N LEU A 10 37.73 1.23 -26.34
CA LEU A 10 36.32 1.14 -26.73
C LEU A 10 35.51 0.24 -25.78
N GLN A 11 36.10 -0.87 -25.31
CA GLN A 11 35.47 -1.75 -24.31
C GLN A 11 35.38 -1.08 -22.95
N SER A 12 36.43 -0.37 -22.50
CA SER A 12 36.35 0.43 -21.27
C SER A 12 35.39 1.60 -21.40
N PHE A 13 35.32 2.26 -22.56
CA PHE A 13 34.32 3.29 -22.85
C PHE A 13 32.90 2.70 -22.82
N LEU A 14 32.64 1.57 -23.50
CA LEU A 14 31.34 0.89 -23.48
C LEU A 14 30.95 0.31 -22.10
N LEU A 15 31.93 -0.09 -21.28
CA LEU A 15 31.71 -0.45 -19.86
C LEU A 15 31.46 0.77 -18.97
N SER A 16 31.99 1.94 -19.33
CA SER A 16 31.74 3.22 -18.64
C SER A 16 30.52 4.01 -19.17
N VAL A 17 29.92 3.60 -20.28
CA VAL A 17 28.57 4.02 -20.71
C VAL A 17 27.51 2.99 -20.25
N ALA A 18 27.77 2.32 -19.12
CA ALA A 18 26.67 1.95 -18.25
C ALA A 18 26.15 3.27 -17.68
N VAL A 19 25.07 3.81 -18.26
CA VAL A 19 24.36 4.95 -17.69
C VAL A 19 24.01 4.54 -16.26
N GLU A 20 24.72 5.10 -15.29
CA GLU A 20 24.47 4.86 -13.88
C GLU A 20 23.04 5.34 -13.63
N LYS A 21 22.17 4.40 -13.26
CA LYS A 21 20.76 4.72 -13.04
C LYS A 21 20.66 5.74 -11.93
N THR A 22 19.80 6.74 -12.11
CA THR A 22 19.51 7.70 -11.03
C THR A 22 18.87 6.98 -9.85
N GLU A 23 18.96 7.54 -8.65
CA GLU A 23 18.28 6.96 -7.47
C GLU A 23 16.78 6.77 -7.73
N ASP A 24 16.15 7.74 -8.40
CA ASP A 24 14.73 7.69 -8.73
C ASP A 24 14.41 6.56 -9.72
N GLU A 25 15.28 6.31 -10.70
CA GLU A 25 15.16 5.15 -11.61
C GLU A 25 15.29 3.81 -10.86
N LEU A 26 16.20 3.72 -9.89
CA LEU A 26 16.37 2.53 -9.05
C LEU A 26 15.17 2.30 -8.12
N LEU A 27 14.64 3.37 -7.52
CA LEU A 27 13.44 3.34 -6.69
C LEU A 27 12.23 2.89 -7.51
N ALA A 28 12.05 3.47 -8.70
CA ALA A 28 10.99 3.09 -9.60
C ALA A 28 11.12 1.60 -10.00
N GLU A 29 12.32 1.14 -10.40
CA GLU A 29 12.54 -0.26 -10.77
C GLU A 29 12.14 -1.21 -9.64
N LYS A 30 12.53 -0.87 -8.41
CA LYS A 30 12.18 -1.65 -7.21
C LYS A 30 10.67 -1.67 -6.95
N CYS A 31 9.96 -0.55 -7.18
CA CYS A 31 8.50 -0.51 -7.16
C CYS A 31 7.87 -1.50 -8.16
N GLY A 32 8.44 -1.60 -9.36
CA GLY A 32 8.00 -2.57 -10.37
C GLY A 32 8.25 -4.03 -9.97
N GLN A 33 9.37 -4.31 -9.30
CA GLN A 33 9.64 -5.64 -8.75
C GLN A 33 8.59 -6.02 -7.68
N ILE A 34 8.22 -5.09 -6.79
CA ILE A 34 7.18 -5.28 -5.76
C ILE A 34 5.83 -5.61 -6.40
N LEU A 35 5.38 -4.80 -7.37
CA LEU A 35 4.08 -5.02 -8.03
C LEU A 35 4.02 -6.36 -8.79
N ARG A 36 5.11 -6.73 -9.48
CA ARG A 36 5.23 -8.04 -10.14
C ARG A 36 5.16 -9.19 -9.14
N ALA A 37 5.91 -9.10 -8.04
CA ALA A 37 5.90 -10.11 -6.99
C ALA A 37 4.51 -10.24 -6.33
N ALA A 38 3.77 -9.14 -6.21
CA ALA A 38 2.41 -9.10 -5.69
C ALA A 38 1.34 -9.48 -6.73
N LYS A 39 1.74 -9.79 -7.97
CA LYS A 39 0.86 -10.10 -9.11
C LYS A 39 -0.20 -9.02 -9.36
N ARG A 40 0.18 -7.74 -9.29
CA ARG A 40 -0.72 -6.60 -9.44
C ARG A 40 -0.62 -5.97 -10.83
N GLN A 41 -1.75 -5.46 -11.32
CA GLN A 41 -1.90 -4.77 -12.61
C GLN A 41 -1.96 -3.24 -12.49
N THR A 42 -1.79 -2.66 -11.30
CA THR A 42 -1.66 -1.20 -11.15
C THR A 42 -0.52 -0.68 -12.03
N SER A 43 -0.66 0.53 -12.57
CA SER A 43 0.41 1.14 -13.36
C SER A 43 1.64 1.32 -12.48
N TYR A 44 2.77 0.84 -13.00
CA TYR A 44 4.08 0.99 -12.39
C TYR A 44 4.36 2.45 -12.03
N ASP A 45 4.02 3.36 -12.94
CA ASP A 45 4.26 4.79 -12.81
C ASP A 45 3.58 5.37 -11.57
N SER A 46 2.31 5.03 -11.32
CA SER A 46 1.56 5.58 -10.17
C SER A 46 2.12 5.14 -8.81
N PHE A 47 2.65 3.91 -8.71
CA PHE A 47 3.22 3.42 -7.46
C PHE A 47 4.64 3.97 -7.23
N ALA A 48 5.45 4.07 -8.29
CA ALA A 48 6.75 4.72 -8.22
C ALA A 48 6.62 6.20 -7.85
N GLU A 49 5.68 6.92 -8.47
CA GLU A 49 5.34 8.31 -8.13
C GLU A 49 4.98 8.45 -6.66
N MET A 50 4.16 7.53 -6.10
CA MET A 50 3.78 7.56 -4.70
C MET A 50 4.99 7.41 -3.75
N VAL A 51 5.91 6.49 -4.04
CA VAL A 51 7.12 6.29 -3.22
C VAL A 51 8.09 7.48 -3.34
N LEU A 52 8.24 8.04 -4.54
CA LEU A 52 9.06 9.23 -4.77
C LEU A 52 8.48 10.47 -4.10
N ALA A 53 7.16 10.65 -4.19
CA ALA A 53 6.43 11.74 -3.53
C ALA A 53 6.62 11.68 -2.01
N PHE A 54 6.57 10.50 -1.39
CA PHE A 54 6.83 10.36 0.05
C PHE A 54 8.15 11.00 0.47
N LYS A 55 9.25 10.72 -0.25
CA LYS A 55 10.57 11.27 0.05
C LYS A 55 10.57 12.80 -0.07
N HIS A 56 10.00 13.31 -1.15
CA HIS A 56 9.91 14.74 -1.40
C HIS A 56 9.07 15.46 -0.33
N ASP A 57 7.88 14.95 -0.05
CA ASP A 57 6.91 15.55 0.86
C ASP A 57 7.39 15.48 2.31
N ALA A 58 8.01 14.37 2.70
CA ALA A 58 8.60 14.24 4.04
C ALA A 58 9.75 15.23 4.24
N THR A 59 10.55 15.47 3.19
CA THR A 59 11.64 16.44 3.23
C THR A 59 11.11 17.86 3.34
N THR A 60 10.12 18.20 2.52
CA THR A 60 9.49 19.53 2.49
C THR A 60 8.82 19.85 3.82
N LEU A 61 7.94 18.96 4.29
CA LEU A 61 7.21 19.15 5.54
C LEU A 61 8.14 19.19 6.76
N ALA A 62 9.22 18.40 6.76
CA ALA A 62 10.23 18.46 7.82
C ALA A 62 11.03 19.77 7.80
N ASN A 63 11.29 20.37 6.63
CA ASN A 63 11.96 21.66 6.54
C ASN A 63 11.06 22.78 7.05
N GLU A 64 9.80 22.81 6.60
CA GLU A 64 8.82 23.82 6.97
C GLU A 64 8.55 23.83 8.49
N ASN A 65 8.57 22.65 9.12
CA ASN A 65 8.30 22.48 10.54
C ASN A 65 9.56 22.42 11.43
N GLY A 66 10.76 22.66 10.88
CA GLY A 66 12.01 22.62 11.65
C GLY A 66 12.39 21.24 12.19
N LEU A 67 11.88 20.16 11.59
CA LEU A 67 12.11 18.75 11.96
C LEU A 67 13.21 18.07 11.13
N LYS A 68 13.89 18.81 10.24
CA LYS A 68 14.90 18.29 9.30
C LYS A 68 15.95 17.39 9.95
N THR A 69 16.46 17.76 11.12
CA THR A 69 17.51 17.00 11.82
C THR A 69 17.02 15.66 12.35
N GLN A 70 15.71 15.52 12.62
CA GLN A 70 15.10 14.29 13.09
C GLN A 70 14.66 13.39 11.92
N VAL A 71 14.06 13.99 10.90
CA VAL A 71 13.46 13.26 9.77
C VAL A 71 14.50 12.91 8.69
N GLY A 72 15.46 13.79 8.42
CA GLY A 72 16.44 13.62 7.34
C GLY A 72 17.23 12.30 7.39
N PRO A 73 17.79 11.90 8.55
CA PRO A 73 18.46 10.60 8.68
C PRO A 73 17.54 9.41 8.41
N LEU A 74 16.27 9.50 8.81
CA LEU A 74 15.28 8.44 8.60
C LEU A 74 14.88 8.33 7.12
N ILE A 75 14.74 9.43 6.40
CA ILE A 75 14.49 9.42 4.95
C ILE A 75 15.62 8.71 4.23
N LYS A 76 16.88 9.07 4.53
CA LYS A 76 18.05 8.40 3.95
C LYS A 76 18.04 6.91 4.24
N ASN A 77 17.79 6.54 5.50
CA ASN A 77 17.68 5.15 5.92
C ASN A 77 16.55 4.39 5.19
N ALA A 78 15.39 5.03 4.99
CA ALA A 78 14.26 4.46 4.27
C ALA A 78 14.62 4.16 2.80
N THR A 79 15.25 5.11 2.11
CA THR A 79 15.74 4.92 0.73
C THR A 79 16.71 3.74 0.65
N GLU A 80 17.73 3.71 1.51
CA GLU A 80 18.73 2.64 1.55
C GLU A 80 18.07 1.27 1.79
N ARG A 81 17.12 1.20 2.74
CA ARG A 81 16.36 -0.03 3.03
C ARG A 81 15.55 -0.49 1.82
N PHE A 82 14.84 0.44 1.16
CA PHE A 82 14.01 0.12 0.01
C PHE A 82 14.83 -0.43 -1.16
N LEU A 83 15.95 0.22 -1.48
CA LEU A 83 16.85 -0.23 -2.53
C LEU A 83 17.51 -1.58 -2.18
N SER A 84 17.74 -1.85 -0.90
CA SER A 84 18.32 -3.11 -0.41
C SER A 84 17.35 -4.30 -0.34
N LEU A 85 16.06 -4.13 -0.71
CA LEU A 85 15.10 -5.22 -0.65
C LEU A 85 15.54 -6.40 -1.53
N PRO A 86 15.60 -7.63 -0.96
CA PRO A 86 16.07 -8.80 -1.68
C PRO A 86 15.07 -9.21 -2.76
N GLU A 87 15.54 -9.46 -3.98
CA GLU A 87 14.64 -9.86 -5.09
C GLU A 87 13.95 -11.20 -4.83
N SER A 88 14.61 -12.11 -4.11
CA SER A 88 14.06 -13.43 -3.75
C SER A 88 12.92 -13.35 -2.73
N ASP A 89 12.84 -12.28 -1.95
CA ASP A 89 11.82 -12.10 -0.92
C ASP A 89 11.43 -10.61 -0.76
N ILE A 90 11.07 -10.00 -1.88
CA ILE A 90 10.83 -8.55 -1.94
C ILE A 90 9.61 -8.09 -1.14
N LEU A 91 8.70 -9.01 -0.79
CA LEU A 91 7.48 -8.75 -0.02
C LEU A 91 7.58 -9.20 1.45
N GLY A 92 8.71 -9.77 1.86
CA GLY A 92 8.89 -10.33 3.19
C GLY A 92 9.40 -9.33 4.21
N LYS A 93 10.16 -9.83 5.19
CA LYS A 93 10.59 -9.07 6.38
C LYS A 93 11.28 -7.74 6.11
N LYS A 94 12.10 -7.66 5.06
CA LYS A 94 12.81 -6.41 4.73
C LYS A 94 11.87 -5.31 4.24
N LEU A 95 10.77 -5.66 3.58
CA LEU A 95 9.72 -4.70 3.24
C LEU A 95 9.04 -4.17 4.50
N MET A 96 8.77 -5.04 5.47
CA MET A 96 8.21 -4.62 6.76
C MET A 96 9.15 -3.67 7.52
N GLU A 97 10.46 -3.95 7.56
CA GLU A 97 11.44 -3.04 8.15
C GLU A 97 11.44 -1.66 7.48
N PHE A 98 11.25 -1.60 6.15
CA PHE A 98 11.11 -0.33 5.43
C PHE A 98 9.81 0.40 5.82
N ILE A 99 8.68 -0.30 5.86
CA ILE A 99 7.39 0.26 6.27
C ILE A 99 7.47 0.85 7.69
N GLU A 100 8.13 0.17 8.62
CA GLU A 100 8.32 0.66 9.98
C GLU A 100 9.17 1.95 10.03
N THR A 101 10.15 2.11 9.14
CA THR A 101 10.86 3.39 8.99
C THR A 101 9.91 4.50 8.49
N LEU A 102 9.03 4.22 7.53
CA LEU A 102 8.04 5.19 7.06
C LEU A 102 7.09 5.61 8.19
N LYS A 103 6.61 4.66 9.00
CA LYS A 103 5.78 4.94 10.18
C LYS A 103 6.51 5.81 11.21
N GLN A 104 7.82 5.60 11.42
CA GLN A 104 8.63 6.46 12.30
C GLN A 104 8.72 7.89 11.78
N ILE A 105 8.94 8.08 10.47
CA ILE A 105 8.93 9.41 9.83
C ILE A 105 7.57 10.07 10.06
N ARG A 106 6.47 9.37 9.76
CA ARG A 106 5.10 9.84 9.96
C ARG A 106 4.82 10.22 11.41
N LYS A 107 5.28 9.42 12.37
CA LYS A 107 5.14 9.68 13.82
C LYS A 107 5.88 10.95 14.28
N ILE A 108 6.94 11.35 13.60
CA ILE A 108 7.62 12.61 13.91
C ILE A 108 6.84 13.79 13.30
N LEU A 109 6.39 13.64 12.05
CA LEU A 109 5.68 14.69 11.32
C LEU A 109 4.31 15.05 11.94
N ILE A 110 3.55 14.06 12.45
CA ILE A 110 2.24 14.29 13.10
C ILE A 110 2.28 15.24 14.30
N SER A 111 3.46 15.47 14.89
CA SER A 111 3.61 16.43 15.99
C SER A 111 3.44 17.89 15.57
N LYS A 112 3.51 18.17 14.26
CA LYS A 112 3.50 19.52 13.67
C LYS A 112 2.62 19.68 12.44
N ALA A 113 2.36 18.60 11.71
CA ALA A 113 1.52 18.58 10.53
C ALA A 113 0.04 18.39 10.85
N ASP A 114 -0.83 18.97 10.04
CA ASP A 114 -2.26 18.69 10.11
C ASP A 114 -2.61 17.32 9.48
N ALA A 115 -3.86 16.90 9.65
CA ALA A 115 -4.30 15.58 9.21
C ALA A 115 -4.20 15.40 7.68
N VAL A 116 -4.39 16.46 6.90
CA VAL A 116 -4.42 16.42 5.43
C VAL A 116 -3.01 16.42 4.87
N GLU A 117 -2.10 17.18 5.45
CA GLU A 117 -0.66 17.15 5.15
C GLU A 117 -0.06 15.75 5.37
N LEU A 118 -0.71 14.91 6.18
CA LEU A 118 -0.25 13.55 6.45
C LEU A 118 -0.74 12.49 5.45
N LEU A 119 -1.71 12.81 4.59
CA LEU A 119 -2.27 11.87 3.61
C LEU A 119 -1.21 11.26 2.68
N PRO A 120 -0.25 12.03 2.12
CA PRO A 120 0.80 11.47 1.26
C PRO A 120 1.70 10.43 1.94
N PHE A 121 1.71 10.37 3.28
CA PHE A 121 2.45 9.36 4.03
C PHE A 121 1.60 8.14 4.36
N ASP A 122 0.34 8.36 4.75
CA ASP A 122 -0.55 7.28 5.19
C ASP A 122 -0.94 6.37 4.00
N ILE A 123 -1.08 6.93 2.79
CA ILE A 123 -1.39 6.17 1.56
C ILE A 123 -0.32 5.09 1.26
N PRO A 124 0.96 5.44 1.04
CA PRO A 124 2.00 4.44 0.75
C PRO A 124 2.22 3.46 1.90
N ILE A 125 2.17 3.91 3.16
CA ILE A 125 2.36 3.02 4.33
C ILE A 125 1.33 1.90 4.31
N HIS A 126 0.05 2.23 4.22
CA HIS A 126 -1.00 1.24 4.24
C HIS A 126 -1.06 0.40 2.95
N TYR A 127 -0.80 1.00 1.79
CA TYR A 127 -0.72 0.24 0.54
C TYR A 127 0.38 -0.83 0.61
N LEU A 128 1.56 -0.48 1.11
CA LEU A 128 2.67 -1.40 1.30
C LEU A 128 2.36 -2.48 2.36
N LEU A 129 1.67 -2.11 3.44
CA LEU A 129 1.21 -3.08 4.45
C LEU A 129 0.30 -4.16 3.84
N ILE A 130 -0.61 -3.78 2.95
CA ILE A 130 -1.50 -4.71 2.24
C ILE A 130 -0.70 -5.68 1.34
N LEU A 131 0.44 -5.24 0.79
CA LEU A 131 1.29 -6.07 -0.07
C LEU A 131 2.28 -6.95 0.71
N CYS A 132 2.61 -6.58 1.94
CA CYS A 132 3.61 -7.27 2.75
C CYS A 132 3.10 -8.63 3.25
N LYS A 133 3.90 -9.69 3.04
CA LYS A 133 3.55 -11.07 3.43
C LYS A 133 3.62 -11.32 4.93
N GLU A 134 4.45 -10.57 5.66
CA GLU A 134 4.72 -10.81 7.09
C GLU A 134 3.55 -10.50 8.00
N ASN A 135 2.61 -9.66 7.57
CA ASN A 135 1.41 -9.36 8.36
C ASN A 135 0.25 -10.35 8.10
N GLY A 136 0.47 -11.34 7.23
CA GLY A 136 -0.57 -12.27 6.77
C GLY A 136 -0.97 -11.98 5.33
N ASP A 137 -1.40 -13.03 4.63
CA ASP A 137 -1.80 -12.93 3.23
C ASP A 137 -3.28 -12.49 3.13
N ILE A 138 -3.55 -11.19 3.38
CA ILE A 138 -4.90 -10.60 3.23
C ILE A 138 -5.46 -10.96 1.85
N LEU A 139 -4.65 -10.76 0.83
CA LEU A 139 -5.08 -10.90 -0.56
C LEU A 139 -5.37 -12.37 -0.89
N GLY A 140 -4.56 -13.31 -0.42
CA GLY A 140 -4.85 -14.74 -0.49
C GLY A 140 -6.07 -15.16 0.33
N SER A 141 -6.32 -14.51 1.47
CA SER A 141 -7.51 -14.75 2.29
C SER A 141 -8.77 -14.29 1.57
N LEU A 142 -8.75 -13.09 0.96
CA LEU A 142 -9.83 -12.59 0.12
C LEU A 142 -10.06 -13.48 -1.11
N GLN A 143 -9.01 -13.98 -1.75
CA GLN A 143 -9.13 -14.94 -2.86
C GLN A 143 -9.78 -16.25 -2.42
N LYS A 144 -9.46 -16.78 -1.24
CA LYS A 144 -10.10 -17.99 -0.71
C LYS A 144 -11.57 -17.75 -0.38
N ILE A 145 -11.92 -16.61 0.22
CA ILE A 145 -13.31 -16.18 0.43
C ILE A 145 -14.07 -16.15 -0.91
N GLU A 146 -13.43 -15.61 -1.93
CA GLU A 146 -14.00 -15.50 -3.27
C GLU A 146 -14.28 -16.87 -3.89
N GLN A 147 -13.33 -17.80 -3.79
CA GLN A 147 -13.48 -19.18 -4.28
C GLN A 147 -14.64 -19.92 -3.60
N VAL A 148 -14.74 -19.83 -2.27
CA VAL A 148 -15.79 -20.51 -1.50
C VAL A 148 -17.18 -19.91 -1.76
N SER A 149 -17.24 -18.63 -2.11
CA SER A 149 -18.50 -17.93 -2.35
C SER A 149 -18.96 -17.92 -3.81
N HIS A 150 -18.23 -18.61 -4.70
CA HIS A 150 -18.48 -18.64 -6.15
C HIS A 150 -18.60 -17.24 -6.78
N LEU A 151 -17.96 -16.24 -6.19
CA LEU A 151 -17.78 -14.94 -6.80
C LEU A 151 -16.64 -15.02 -7.83
N ASN A 152 -16.71 -14.21 -8.89
CA ASN A 152 -15.67 -14.20 -9.94
C ASN A 152 -14.32 -13.71 -9.38
N GLY A 153 -13.41 -14.66 -9.12
CA GLY A 153 -12.09 -14.68 -8.44
C GLY A 153 -11.09 -13.50 -8.46
N THR A 154 -11.45 -12.34 -9.02
CA THR A 154 -10.61 -11.13 -9.04
C THR A 154 -11.33 -9.90 -8.51
N MET A 155 -12.61 -10.02 -8.16
CA MET A 155 -13.47 -8.90 -7.80
C MET A 155 -13.22 -8.44 -6.36
N LEU A 156 -13.13 -9.35 -5.39
CA LEU A 156 -12.98 -8.97 -3.97
C LEU A 156 -11.63 -8.31 -3.69
N THR A 157 -10.56 -8.93 -4.19
CA THR A 157 -9.19 -8.44 -3.98
C THR A 157 -8.99 -7.06 -4.61
N ASN A 158 -9.45 -6.86 -5.84
CA ASN A 158 -9.37 -5.55 -6.51
C ASN A 158 -10.27 -4.51 -5.85
N ARG A 159 -11.46 -4.92 -5.37
CA ARG A 159 -12.35 -4.01 -4.63
C ARG A 159 -11.79 -3.59 -3.29
N PHE A 160 -11.06 -4.47 -2.60
CA PHE A 160 -10.38 -4.10 -1.37
C PHE A 160 -9.26 -3.08 -1.62
N ILE A 161 -8.48 -3.24 -2.69
CA ILE A 161 -7.48 -2.23 -3.07
C ILE A 161 -8.16 -0.92 -3.50
N ASN A 162 -9.26 -0.99 -4.24
CA ASN A 162 -10.01 0.20 -4.64
C ASN A 162 -10.68 0.89 -3.44
N LEU A 163 -11.09 0.13 -2.41
CA LEU A 163 -11.59 0.69 -1.16
C LEU A 163 -10.52 1.58 -0.54
N PHE A 164 -9.28 1.10 -0.50
CA PHE A 164 -8.15 1.86 0.02
C PHE A 164 -7.98 3.19 -0.73
N THR A 165 -7.77 3.14 -2.05
CA THR A 165 -7.54 4.35 -2.86
C THR A 165 -8.73 5.30 -2.83
N THR A 166 -9.95 4.77 -2.92
CA THR A 166 -11.17 5.59 -2.85
C THR A 166 -11.27 6.29 -1.50
N SER A 167 -10.97 5.62 -0.39
CA SER A 167 -11.12 6.22 0.94
C SER A 167 -10.21 7.44 1.12
N TYR A 168 -8.95 7.36 0.66
CA TYR A 168 -8.05 8.52 0.73
C TYR A 168 -8.47 9.65 -0.22
N GLN A 169 -8.91 9.34 -1.43
CA GLN A 169 -9.46 10.36 -2.34
C GLN A 169 -10.69 11.08 -1.75
N LEU A 170 -11.54 10.33 -1.03
CA LEU A 170 -12.67 10.91 -0.32
C LEU A 170 -12.23 11.74 0.87
N GLY A 171 -11.21 11.27 1.59
CA GLY A 171 -10.58 12.02 2.66
C GLY A 171 -10.06 13.38 2.19
N GLU A 172 -9.31 13.41 1.09
CA GLU A 172 -8.84 14.65 0.47
C GLU A 172 -10.00 15.59 0.12
N TYR A 173 -11.03 15.08 -0.57
CA TYR A 173 -12.20 15.87 -0.96
C TYR A 173 -12.95 16.46 0.25
N LEU A 174 -12.96 15.75 1.38
CA LEU A 174 -13.65 16.14 2.60
C LEU A 174 -12.75 16.85 3.62
N ASN A 175 -11.46 17.06 3.29
CA ASN A 175 -10.46 17.58 4.21
C ASN A 175 -10.40 16.78 5.53
N PHE A 176 -10.40 15.45 5.40
CA PHE A 176 -10.45 14.46 6.48
C PHE A 176 -9.41 13.37 6.20
N ASN A 177 -8.69 12.92 7.24
CA ASN A 177 -7.76 11.80 7.09
C ASN A 177 -8.38 10.50 7.61
N PRO A 178 -8.70 9.53 6.74
CA PRO A 178 -9.36 8.28 7.12
C PRO A 178 -8.38 7.23 7.68
N SER A 179 -7.15 7.61 8.01
CA SER A 179 -6.07 6.69 8.36
C SER A 179 -6.42 5.82 9.58
N GLU A 180 -7.03 6.38 10.62
CA GLU A 180 -7.40 5.62 11.82
C GLU A 180 -8.46 4.55 11.51
N GLU A 181 -9.48 4.90 10.74
CA GLU A 181 -10.52 3.96 10.30
C GLU A 181 -9.97 2.92 9.32
N MET A 182 -9.04 3.32 8.46
CA MET A 182 -8.40 2.42 7.52
C MET A 182 -7.50 1.41 8.23
N GLU A 183 -6.78 1.82 9.28
CA GLU A 183 -5.99 0.92 10.12
C GLU A 183 -6.88 -0.16 10.75
N LYS A 184 -8.07 0.21 11.25
CA LYS A 184 -9.06 -0.75 11.76
C LYS A 184 -9.53 -1.74 10.68
N VAL A 185 -9.70 -1.28 9.44
CA VAL A 185 -10.09 -2.15 8.30
C VAL A 185 -8.96 -3.13 7.96
N ILE A 186 -7.73 -2.65 7.89
CA ILE A 186 -6.54 -3.45 7.58
C ILE A 186 -6.32 -4.50 8.67
N ASP A 187 -6.40 -4.10 9.94
CA ASP A 187 -6.29 -5.01 11.09
C ASP A 187 -7.35 -6.11 11.10
N ALA A 188 -8.59 -5.77 10.73
CA ALA A 188 -9.65 -6.76 10.60
C ALA A 188 -9.41 -7.70 9.41
N ALA A 189 -8.88 -7.18 8.29
CA ALA A 189 -8.50 -7.98 7.13
C ALA A 189 -7.39 -8.99 7.45
N PHE A 190 -6.40 -8.61 8.27
CA PHE A 190 -5.34 -9.52 8.72
C PHE A 190 -5.85 -10.67 9.59
N LYS A 191 -6.99 -10.49 10.26
CA LYS A 191 -7.60 -11.49 11.14
C LYS A 191 -8.51 -12.46 10.40
N LEU A 192 -8.71 -12.30 9.09
CA LEU A 192 -9.54 -13.19 8.30
C LEU A 192 -9.05 -14.64 8.42
N ASP A 193 -9.93 -15.51 8.89
CA ASP A 193 -9.63 -16.91 9.11
C ASP A 193 -9.98 -17.72 7.87
N VAL A 194 -8.95 -18.19 7.16
CA VAL A 194 -9.11 -19.00 5.95
C VAL A 194 -9.60 -20.42 6.22
N THR A 195 -9.67 -20.86 7.48
CA THR A 195 -10.28 -22.13 7.89
C THR A 195 -11.77 -21.95 8.23
N ASN A 196 -12.13 -20.76 8.72
CA ASN A 196 -13.50 -20.35 8.99
C ASN A 196 -13.86 -19.07 8.21
N ILE A 197 -13.88 -19.22 6.88
CA ILE A 197 -13.89 -18.16 5.87
C ILE A 197 -15.05 -17.16 6.02
N LEU A 198 -16.17 -17.60 6.60
CA LEU A 198 -17.38 -16.78 6.80
C LEU A 198 -17.77 -16.67 8.29
N GLY A 199 -16.82 -16.95 9.18
CA GLY A 199 -16.99 -16.87 10.64
C GLY A 199 -16.90 -15.45 11.18
N LYS A 200 -16.79 -15.35 12.52
CA LYS A 200 -16.71 -14.05 13.22
C LYS A 200 -15.66 -13.08 12.65
N PRO A 201 -14.42 -13.49 12.28
CA PRO A 201 -13.47 -12.54 11.71
C PRO A 201 -13.92 -11.90 10.40
N TYR A 202 -14.75 -12.60 9.61
CA TYR A 202 -15.37 -12.05 8.41
C TYR A 202 -16.40 -10.97 8.74
N ASP A 203 -17.18 -11.18 9.81
CA ASP A 203 -18.14 -10.19 10.32
C ASP A 203 -17.46 -8.94 10.87
N ASP A 204 -16.38 -9.14 11.64
CA ASP A 204 -15.57 -8.05 12.16
C ASP A 204 -14.95 -7.24 11.01
N PHE A 205 -14.52 -7.90 9.92
CA PHE A 205 -14.06 -7.24 8.70
C PHE A 205 -15.17 -6.40 8.03
N ILE A 206 -16.37 -6.94 7.83
CA ILE A 206 -17.51 -6.16 7.30
C ILE A 206 -17.82 -4.97 8.21
N ALA A 207 -17.83 -5.18 9.53
CA ALA A 207 -18.11 -4.13 10.50
C ALA A 207 -17.08 -2.99 10.45
N SER A 208 -15.78 -3.31 10.27
CA SER A 208 -14.73 -2.30 10.13
C SER A 208 -14.95 -1.38 8.91
N ILE A 209 -15.37 -1.94 7.76
CA ILE A 209 -15.67 -1.17 6.55
C ILE A 209 -16.91 -0.28 6.77
N ARG A 210 -17.92 -0.77 7.51
CA ARG A 210 -19.05 0.07 7.92
C ARG A 210 -18.63 1.20 8.86
N GLY A 211 -17.67 0.95 9.75
CA GLY A 211 -17.07 1.97 10.61
C GLY A 211 -16.43 3.10 9.79
N LEU A 212 -15.59 2.73 8.81
CA LEU A 212 -14.99 3.67 7.85
C LEU A 212 -16.06 4.47 7.09
N ARG A 213 -17.12 3.81 6.61
CA ARG A 213 -18.25 4.48 5.97
C ARG A 213 -18.93 5.49 6.89
N ASN A 214 -19.18 5.13 8.16
CA ASN A 214 -19.82 6.02 9.11
C ASN A 214 -18.96 7.24 9.41
N ALA A 215 -17.63 7.09 9.49
CA ALA A 215 -16.73 8.22 9.63
C ALA A 215 -16.86 9.21 8.45
N PHE A 216 -17.00 8.72 7.22
CA PHE A 216 -17.26 9.60 6.07
C PHE A 216 -18.64 10.28 6.15
N ILE A 217 -19.67 9.63 6.68
CA ILE A 217 -20.98 10.25 6.92
C ILE A 217 -20.87 11.40 7.93
N ASP A 218 -20.14 11.18 9.02
CA ASP A 218 -19.92 12.19 10.05
C ASP A 218 -19.18 13.41 9.48
N HIS A 219 -18.34 13.19 8.45
CA HIS A 219 -17.66 14.22 7.67
C HIS A 219 -18.46 14.70 6.45
N LYS A 220 -19.79 14.48 6.43
CA LYS A 220 -20.73 15.01 5.42
C LYS A 220 -20.46 14.53 3.99
N ALA A 221 -19.91 13.32 3.82
CA ALA A 221 -19.82 12.68 2.52
C ALA A 221 -21.22 12.56 1.88
N ASN A 222 -21.32 12.89 0.59
CA ASN A 222 -22.58 12.75 -0.13
C ASN A 222 -22.88 11.26 -0.43
N PRO A 223 -24.15 10.88 -0.66
CA PRO A 223 -24.51 9.48 -0.90
C PRO A 223 -23.83 8.83 -2.12
N ASN A 224 -23.62 9.58 -3.21
CA ASN A 224 -22.97 9.06 -4.42
C ASN A 224 -21.50 8.68 -4.16
N THR A 225 -20.85 9.46 -3.31
CA THR A 225 -19.49 9.23 -2.84
C THR A 225 -19.41 7.95 -1.99
N LEU A 226 -20.40 7.70 -1.15
CA LEU A 226 -20.47 6.52 -0.28
C LEU A 226 -20.86 5.24 -1.02
N GLU A 227 -21.51 5.34 -2.18
CA GLU A 227 -22.01 4.20 -2.97
C GLU A 227 -20.89 3.19 -3.27
N ARG A 228 -19.65 3.65 -3.48
CA ARG A 228 -18.50 2.75 -3.72
C ARG A 228 -18.19 1.85 -2.52
N LEU A 229 -18.29 2.40 -1.30
CA LEU A 229 -18.14 1.66 -0.05
C LEU A 229 -19.32 0.70 0.14
N ASP A 230 -20.54 1.17 -0.15
CA ASP A 230 -21.78 0.41 -0.02
C ASP A 230 -21.84 -0.78 -0.98
N VAL A 231 -21.35 -0.63 -2.21
CA VAL A 231 -21.20 -1.74 -3.15
C VAL A 231 -20.28 -2.82 -2.56
N PHE A 232 -19.15 -2.44 -1.96
CA PHE A 232 -18.22 -3.43 -1.42
C PHE A 232 -18.80 -4.17 -0.21
N VAL A 233 -19.42 -3.45 0.73
CA VAL A 233 -20.11 -4.04 1.88
C VAL A 233 -21.22 -5.01 1.43
N ARG A 234 -22.08 -4.61 0.48
CA ARG A 234 -23.16 -5.48 -0.04
C ARG A 234 -22.63 -6.75 -0.69
N ILE A 235 -21.49 -6.69 -1.38
CA ILE A 235 -20.87 -7.88 -1.95
C ILE A 235 -20.43 -8.83 -0.84
N LEU A 236 -19.76 -8.33 0.20
CA LEU A 236 -19.32 -9.14 1.33
C LEU A 236 -20.50 -9.76 2.10
N GLU A 237 -21.56 -9.00 2.33
CA GLU A 237 -22.79 -9.52 2.94
C GLU A 237 -23.45 -10.60 2.07
N LYS A 238 -23.49 -10.40 0.75
CA LYS A 238 -24.01 -11.40 -0.19
C LYS A 238 -23.17 -12.67 -0.15
N THR A 239 -21.84 -12.56 -0.10
CA THR A 239 -20.92 -13.70 0.09
C THR A 239 -21.30 -14.50 1.33
N LYS A 240 -21.52 -13.83 2.47
CA LYS A 240 -21.92 -14.50 3.71
C LYS A 240 -23.24 -15.25 3.57
N ASN A 241 -24.26 -14.56 3.05
CA ASN A 241 -25.61 -15.11 2.92
C ASN A 241 -25.68 -16.26 1.90
N SER A 242 -24.91 -16.18 0.82
CA SER A 242 -24.81 -17.26 -0.17
C SER A 242 -24.02 -18.46 0.36
N GLY A 243 -22.92 -18.25 1.09
CA GLY A 243 -22.11 -19.35 1.65
C GLY A 243 -22.80 -20.12 2.78
N GLN A 244 -23.70 -19.47 3.54
CA GLN A 244 -24.53 -20.15 4.55
C GLN A 244 -25.57 -21.11 3.93
N ASN A 245 -25.93 -20.95 2.66
CA ASN A 245 -26.87 -21.84 1.96
C ASN A 245 -26.21 -23.08 1.33
N VAL A 246 -24.87 -23.20 1.41
CA VAL A 246 -24.07 -24.26 0.78
C VAL A 246 -23.49 -25.24 1.81
N THR A 247 -23.79 -25.07 3.10
CA THR A 247 -23.34 -26.02 4.13
C THR A 247 -24.06 -27.36 3.93
N PRO A 248 -23.34 -28.47 3.62
CA PRO A 248 -23.97 -29.78 3.52
C PRO A 248 -24.50 -30.18 4.90
N LYS A 249 -25.73 -30.71 4.93
CA LYS A 249 -26.18 -31.53 6.06
C LYS A 249 -25.34 -32.79 6.19
#